data_AF-A0A920J8Z9-F1
#
_entry.id   AF-A0A920J8Z9-F1
#
_cell.length_a   1.000
_cell.length_b   1.000
_cell.length_c   1.000
_cell.angle_alpha   90.00
_cell.angle_beta   90.00
_cell.angle_gamma   90.00
#
_symmetry.space_group_name_H-M   'P 1'
#
loop_
_entity.id
_entity.type
_entity.pdbx_description
1 polymer ?
#
loop_
_entity_poly.entity_id
_entity_poly.type
_entity_poly.pdbx_seq_one_letter_code
_entity_poly.pdbx_strand_id
1 'polypeptide(L)'
;MLVPSFLIVTSGALALSIDNELIHWAILFLAIPISVYALITGVSNHNDYAVFLVGLAGLGVLTATALSESFLTETSVIIFTLIGSALVVYAHTKNFQLCKELDCDCHDVV
;
A
#
# COMPACT_ATOMS: atom_id res chain seq x y z
N MET A 1 -12.34 2.75 -3.54
CA MET A 1 -10.99 2.33 -3.06
C MET A 1 -10.04 1.88 -4.18
N LEU A 2 -10.09 2.49 -5.37
CA LEU A 2 -9.08 2.25 -6.42
C LEU A 2 -7.87 3.20 -6.27
N VAL A 3 -8.06 4.29 -5.53
CA VAL A 3 -7.10 5.38 -5.36
C VAL A 3 -5.80 4.95 -4.70
N PRO A 4 -5.76 4.16 -3.60
CA PRO A 4 -4.49 3.74 -2.99
C PRO A 4 -3.70 2.80 -3.90
N SER A 5 -4.36 1.80 -4.48
CA SER A 5 -3.74 0.84 -5.40
C SER A 5 -3.26 1.50 -6.69
N PHE A 6 -4.04 2.43 -7.25
CA PHE A 6 -3.66 3.23 -8.41
C PHE A 6 -2.45 4.10 -8.11
N LEU A 7 -2.45 4.82 -6.98
CA LEU A 7 -1.32 5.65 -6.57
C LEU A 7 -0.04 4.83 -6.35
N ILE A 8 -0.13 3.63 -5.75
CA ILE A 8 1.04 2.76 -5.52
C ILE A 8 1.61 2.22 -6.84
N VAL A 9 0.75 1.74 -7.75
CA VAL A 9 1.20 1.22 -9.05
C VAL A 9 1.76 2.35 -9.93
N THR A 10 1.11 3.50 -9.94
CA THR A 10 1.60 4.68 -10.66
C THR A 10 2.89 5.22 -10.03
N SER A 11 3.08 5.11 -8.72
CA SER A 11 4.36 5.42 -8.07
C SER A 11 5.49 4.51 -8.53
N GLY A 12 5.25 3.20 -8.61
CA GLY A 12 6.24 2.25 -9.12
C GLY A 12 6.62 2.49 -10.58
N ALA A 13 5.65 2.90 -11.41
CA ALA A 13 5.88 3.28 -12.80
C ALA A 13 6.58 4.65 -12.95
N LEU A 14 6.22 5.63 -12.12
CA LEU A 14 6.85 6.95 -12.10
C LEU A 14 8.28 6.90 -11.56
N ALA A 15 8.56 6.03 -10.58
CA ALA A 15 9.92 5.79 -10.10
C ALA A 15 10.85 5.23 -11.19
N LEU A 16 10.30 4.58 -12.24
CA LEU A 16 11.05 4.13 -13.41
C LEU A 16 11.20 5.19 -14.51
N SER A 17 10.50 6.33 -14.43
CA SER A 17 10.45 7.34 -15.50
C SER A 17 10.80 8.77 -15.07
N ILE A 18 10.75 9.08 -13.77
CA ILE A 18 11.04 10.40 -13.23
C ILE A 18 12.06 10.26 -12.08
N ASP A 19 13.31 10.66 -12.33
CA ASP A 19 14.34 10.90 -11.31
C ASP A 19 13.98 12.13 -10.45
N ASN A 20 12.84 12.08 -9.76
CA ASN A 20 12.46 13.12 -8.81
C ASN A 20 12.08 12.46 -7.48
N GLU A 21 13.11 12.28 -6.67
CA GLU A 21 13.07 11.74 -5.31
C GLU A 21 11.94 12.38 -4.47
N LEU A 22 11.67 13.67 -4.68
CA LEU A 22 10.55 14.38 -4.05
C LEU A 22 9.17 13.79 -4.37
N ILE A 23 8.95 13.36 -5.61
CA ILE A 23 7.66 12.77 -6.02
C ILE A 23 7.52 11.38 -5.41
N HIS A 24 8.59 10.58 -5.39
CA HIS A 24 8.59 9.27 -4.75
C HIS A 24 8.24 9.36 -3.26
N TRP A 25 8.91 10.26 -2.54
CA TRP A 25 8.64 10.53 -1.13
C TRP A 25 7.23 11.10 -0.87
N ALA A 26 6.75 12.01 -1.71
CA ALA A 26 5.41 12.58 -1.57
C ALA A 26 4.32 11.50 -1.72
N ILE A 27 4.48 10.58 -2.68
CA ILE A 27 3.52 9.50 -2.89
C ILE A 27 3.55 8.51 -1.72
N LEU A 28 4.73 8.13 -1.22
CA LEU A 28 4.84 7.29 -0.03
C LEU A 28 4.20 7.95 1.19
N PHE A 29 4.46 9.24 1.40
CA PHE A 29 3.91 10.01 2.52
C PHE A 29 2.38 10.11 2.48
N LEU A 30 1.77 10.16 1.29
CA LEU A 30 0.31 10.09 1.13
C LEU A 30 -0.22 8.66 1.23
N ALA A 31 0.47 7.69 0.61
CA ALA A 31 0.03 6.31 0.54
C ALA A 31 0.00 5.64 1.92
N ILE A 32 0.97 5.94 2.79
CA ILE A 32 1.06 5.35 4.14
C ILE A 32 -0.18 5.67 4.99
N PRO A 33 -0.54 6.93 5.29
CA PRO A 33 -1.68 7.25 6.14
C PRO A 33 -3.01 6.79 5.53
N ILE A 34 -3.15 6.88 4.21
CA ILE A 34 -4.36 6.40 3.51
C ILE A 34 -4.49 4.87 3.64
N SER A 35 -3.39 4.14 3.41
CA SER A 35 -3.38 2.68 3.52
C SER A 35 -3.64 2.23 4.96
N VAL A 36 -3.00 2.87 5.93
CA VAL A 36 -3.21 2.59 7.37
C VAL A 36 -4.66 2.85 7.77
N TYR A 37 -5.22 3.99 7.38
CA TYR A 37 -6.62 4.32 7.68
C TYR A 37 -7.58 3.28 7.09
N ALA A 38 -7.37 2.89 5.83
CA ALA A 38 -8.18 1.86 5.17
C ALA A 38 -8.05 0.47 5.84
N LEU A 39 -6.85 0.10 6.31
CA LEU A 39 -6.59 -1.15 7.01
C LEU A 39 -7.23 -1.17 8.42
N ILE A 40 -7.13 -0.07 9.17
CA ILE A 40 -7.78 0.07 10.50
C ILE A 40 -9.30 0.00 10.35
N THR A 41 -9.86 0.71 9.37
CA THR A 41 -11.30 0.67 9.08
C THR A 41 -11.74 -0.75 8.71
N GLY A 42 -10.94 -1.45 7.89
CA GLY A 42 -11.17 -2.85 7.53
C GLY A 42 -11.18 -3.81 8.72
N VAL A 43 -10.19 -3.74 9.61
CA VAL A 43 -10.12 -4.63 10.78
C VAL A 43 -11.28 -4.36 11.74
N SER A 44 -11.66 -3.09 11.90
CA SER A 44 -12.79 -2.71 12.77
C SER A 44 -14.14 -3.20 12.23
N ASN A 45 -14.29 -3.35 10.91
CA ASN A 45 -15.57 -3.68 10.30
C ASN A 45 -15.73 -5.17 9.99
N HIS A 46 -14.63 -5.90 9.73
CA HIS A 46 -14.69 -7.31 9.32
C HIS A 46 -14.01 -8.26 10.32
N ASN A 47 -13.30 -7.74 11.33
CA ASN A 47 -12.56 -8.49 12.35
C ASN A 47 -11.53 -9.50 11.78
N ASP A 48 -11.09 -9.30 10.52
CA ASP A 48 -10.06 -10.10 9.87
C ASP A 48 -8.68 -9.46 10.07
N TYR A 49 -7.98 -9.92 11.11
CA TYR A 49 -6.63 -9.48 11.44
C TYR A 49 -5.58 -9.93 10.44
N ALA A 50 -5.83 -10.97 9.64
CA ALA A 50 -4.85 -11.48 8.68
C ALA A 50 -4.66 -10.47 7.54
N VAL A 51 -5.76 -9.89 7.04
CA VAL A 51 -5.70 -8.84 6.00
C VAL A 51 -4.96 -7.60 6.51
N PHE A 52 -5.21 -7.21 7.76
CA PHE A 52 -4.51 -6.09 8.41
C PHE A 52 -3.00 -6.34 8.48
N LEU A 53 -2.58 -7.51 8.95
CA LEU A 53 -1.16 -7.86 9.09
C LEU A 53 -0.43 -7.94 7.75
N VAL A 54 -1.07 -8.47 6.71
CA VAL A 54 -0.50 -8.53 5.35
C VAL A 54 -0.30 -7.12 4.78
N GLY A 55 -1.30 -6.25 4.95
CA GLY A 55 -1.21 -4.85 4.50
C GLY A 55 -0.11 -4.08 5.25
N LEU A 56 -0.02 -4.27 6.56
CA LEU A 56 1.02 -3.65 7.39
C LEU A 56 2.42 -4.15 7.03
N ALA A 57 2.57 -5.46 6.75
CA ALA A 57 3.83 -6.04 6.30
C ALA A 57 4.27 -5.44 4.95
N GLY A 58 3.34 -5.30 3.99
CA GLY A 58 3.62 -4.65 2.70
C GLY A 58 4.07 -3.19 2.86
N LEU A 59 3.39 -2.42 3.72
CA LEU A 59 3.77 -1.05 4.05
C LEU A 59 5.16 -0.97 4.71
N GLY A 60 5.46 -1.92 5.61
CA GLY A 60 6.77 -2.04 6.25
C GLY A 60 7.88 -2.29 5.25
N VAL A 61 7.67 -3.19 4.28
CA VAL A 61 8.64 -3.47 3.20
C VAL A 61 8.88 -2.22 2.35
N LEU A 62 7.83 -1.51 1.95
CA LEU A 62 7.97 -0.27 1.17
C LEU A 62 8.76 0.80 1.93
N THR A 63 8.45 1.00 3.21
CA THR A 63 9.13 1.98 4.06
C THR A 63 10.59 1.60 4.30
N ALA A 64 10.86 0.33 4.58
CA ALA A 64 12.23 -0.16 4.78
C ALA A 64 13.09 -0.04 3.52
N THR A 65 12.49 -0.29 2.35
CA THR A 65 13.19 -0.18 1.07
C THR A 65 13.53 1.28 0.77
N ALA A 66 12.60 2.21 0.98
CA ALA A 66 12.81 3.65 0.81
C ALA A 66 13.88 4.23 1.77
N LEU A 67 14.04 3.66 2.96
CA LEU A 67 15.09 4.08 3.90
C LEU A 67 16.45 3.42 3.63
N SER A 68 16.51 2.40 2.78
CA SER A 68 17.72 1.59 2.55
C SER A 68 18.49 2.00 1.30
N GLU A 69 18.26 3.21 0.77
CA GLU A 69 18.89 3.71 -0.48
C GLU A 69 20.42 3.58 -0.49
N SER A 70 21.07 3.66 0.67
CA SER A 70 22.54 3.53 0.79
C SER A 70 23.06 2.10 1.00
N PHE A 71 22.18 1.11 1.23
CA PHE A 71 22.55 -0.28 1.53
C PHE A 71 22.12 -1.29 0.47
N LEU A 72 21.07 -1.00 -0.30
CA LEU A 72 20.53 -1.89 -1.32
C LEU A 72 21.01 -1.48 -2.71
N THR A 73 21.22 -2.48 -3.58
CA THR A 73 21.42 -2.23 -5.01
C THR A 73 20.11 -1.84 -5.67
N GLU A 74 20.17 -1.11 -6.80
CA GLU A 74 18.99 -0.69 -7.57
C GLU A 74 18.04 -1.87 -7.87
N THR A 75 18.59 -3.00 -8.30
CA THR A 75 17.79 -4.21 -8.59
C THR A 75 17.06 -4.72 -7.35
N SER A 76 17.70 -4.71 -6.18
CA SER A 76 17.06 -5.11 -4.93
C SER A 76 15.96 -4.13 -4.52
N VAL A 77 16.20 -2.82 -4.65
CA VAL A 77 15.19 -1.79 -4.37
C VAL A 77 13.95 -2.01 -5.22
N ILE A 78 14.11 -2.29 -6.52
CA ILE A 78 12.98 -2.57 -7.43
C ILE A 78 12.22 -3.83 -7.00
N ILE A 79 12.92 -4.93 -6.74
CA ILE A 79 12.28 -6.21 -6.35
C ILE A 79 11.50 -6.05 -5.04
N PHE A 80 12.08 -5.43 -4.01
CA PHE A 80 11.39 -5.23 -2.73
C PHE A 80 10.22 -4.26 -2.85
N THR A 81 10.36 -3.20 -3.65
CA THR A 81 9.25 -2.27 -3.92
C THR A 81 8.08 -2.97 -4.61
N LEU A 82 8.36 -3.85 -5.58
CA LEU A 82 7.32 -4.65 -6.25
C LEU A 82 6.63 -5.61 -5.27
N ILE A 83 7.39 -6.30 -4.42
CA ILE A 83 6.85 -7.22 -3.41
C ILE A 83 5.98 -6.45 -2.41
N GLY A 84 6.49 -5.35 -1.85
CA GLY A 84 5.75 -4.51 -0.90
C GLY A 84 4.45 -3.98 -1.50
N SER A 85 4.51 -3.50 -2.75
CA SER A 85 3.33 -3.03 -3.49
C SER A 85 2.31 -4.13 -3.71
N ALA A 86 2.75 -5.33 -4.11
CA ALA A 86 1.85 -6.47 -4.32
C ALA A 86 1.13 -6.89 -3.05
N LEU A 87 1.82 -6.90 -1.90
CA LEU A 87 1.22 -7.21 -0.59
C LEU A 87 0.15 -6.19 -0.20
N VAL A 88 0.42 -4.89 -0.37
CA VAL A 88 -0.55 -3.83 -0.08
C VAL A 88 -1.77 -3.92 -0.99
N VAL A 89 -1.58 -4.13 -2.30
CA VAL A 89 -2.67 -4.32 -3.26
C VAL A 89 -3.51 -5.55 -2.93
N TYR A 90 -2.86 -6.66 -2.54
CA TYR A 90 -3.56 -7.87 -2.12
C TYR A 90 -4.40 -7.62 -0.87
N ALA A 91 -3.85 -6.95 0.14
CA ALA A 91 -4.56 -6.62 1.37
C ALA A 91 -5.79 -5.75 1.10
N HIS A 92 -5.67 -4.70 0.28
CA HIS A 92 -6.81 -3.86 -0.09
C HIS A 92 -7.87 -4.62 -0.90
N THR A 93 -7.46 -5.49 -1.81
CA THR A 93 -8.39 -6.32 -2.60
C THR A 93 -9.17 -7.26 -1.69
N LYS A 94 -8.49 -7.88 -0.71
CA LYS A 94 -9.14 -8.74 0.28
C LYS A 94 -10.06 -7.97 1.20
N ASN A 95 -9.66 -6.80 1.67
CA ASN A 95 -10.51 -5.92 2.47
C ASN A 95 -11.80 -5.55 1.72
N PHE A 96 -11.69 -5.24 0.42
CA PHE A 96 -12.84 -4.95 -0.42
C PHE A 96 -13.75 -6.17 -0.66
N GLN A 97 -13.16 -7.35 -0.90
CA GLN A 97 -13.92 -8.60 -1.03
C GLN A 97 -14.72 -8.90 0.24
N LEU A 98 -14.10 -8.74 1.41
CA LEU A 98 -14.76 -8.92 2.70
C LEU A 98 -15.92 -7.94 2.89
N CYS A 99 -15.77 -6.66 2.50
CA CYS A 99 -16.90 -5.74 2.64
C CYS A 99 -18.07 -6.09 1.72
N LYS A 100 -17.79 -6.58 0.52
CA LYS A 100 -18.84 -7.06 -0.39
C LYS A 100 -19.54 -8.32 0.14
N GLU A 101 -18.81 -9.20 0.82
CA GLU A 101 -19.36 -10.45 1.38
C GLU A 101 -20.21 -10.21 2.63
N LEU A 102 -19.86 -9.19 3.43
CA LEU A 102 -20.55 -8.81 4.66
C LEU A 102 -21.66 -7.76 4.45
N ASP A 103 -21.92 -7.34 3.20
CA ASP A 103 -22.92 -6.32 2.81
C ASP A 103 -22.85 -5.04 3.65
N CYS A 104 -21.65 -4.48 3.79
CA CYS A 104 -21.42 -3.31 4.64
C CYS A 104 -21.38 -1.98 3.90
N ASP A 105 -21.91 -0.95 4.57
CA ASP A 105 -21.99 0.44 4.12
C ASP A 105 -20.67 1.24 4.33
N CYS A 106 -19.52 0.58 4.24
CA CYS A 106 -18.22 1.20 4.57
C CYS A 106 -17.74 2.26 3.57
N HIS A 107 -18.46 2.44 2.46
CA HIS A 107 -18.02 3.24 1.32
C HIS A 107 -18.79 4.58 1.19
N ASP A 108 -19.64 4.90 2.15
CA ASP A 108 -20.51 6.09 2.12
C ASP A 108 -19.91 7.35 2.78
N VAL A 109 -18.63 7.32 3.13
CA VAL A 109 -17.95 8.49 3.70
C VAL A 109 -17.27 9.29 2.59
N VAL A 110 -18.00 10.30 2.10
CA VAL A 110 -17.54 11.40 1.22
C VAL A 110 -16.65 12.37 2.00
#